data_AF-A0A8H6JBY4-F1
#
_entry.id   AF-A0A8H6JBY4-F1
#
_cell.length_a   1.000
_cell.length_b   1.000
_cell.length_c   1.000
_cell.angle_alpha   90.00
_cell.angle_beta   90.00
_cell.angle_gamma   90.00
#
_symmetry.space_group_name_H-M   'P 1'
#
loop_
_entity.id
_entity.type
_entity.pdbx_description
1 polymer ?
#
loop_
_entity_poly.entity_id
_entity_poly.type
_entity_poly.pdbx_seq_one_letter_code
_entity_poly.pdbx_strand_id
1 'polypeptide(L)'
;MMVTEATVPPRYAHLFRSRQKNADPEGRITAMTRELEELIGETASTPWLSPINLALSTAEIARGHPPKVYSYAGGLDPFRDDCVIYNDWLSGLPGVKSRMRLLEDENHTGWVTLPIPACHSRTIKEATLDGMAWLLGVEWDKERTELPW
;
A
#
# COMPACT_ATOMS: atom_id res chain seq x y z
N MET A 1 3.17 4.43 6.09
CA MET A 1 4.13 5.30 5.38
C MET A 1 5.35 4.48 5.02
N MET A 2 5.73 4.51 3.75
CA MET A 2 6.90 3.83 3.18
C MET A 2 7.88 4.83 2.55
N VAL A 3 7.37 5.94 2.02
CA VAL A 3 8.17 7.05 1.50
C VAL A 3 7.68 8.38 2.07
N THR A 4 8.61 9.32 2.20
CA THR A 4 8.33 10.70 2.63
C THR A 4 8.60 11.66 1.48
N GLU A 5 8.15 12.92 1.60
CA GLU A 5 8.46 13.95 0.60
C GLU A 5 9.98 14.13 0.41
N ALA A 6 10.76 13.97 1.49
CA ALA A 6 12.21 14.10 1.48
C ALA A 6 12.94 12.89 0.86
N THR A 7 12.34 11.70 0.89
CA THR A 7 13.03 10.44 0.52
C THR A 7 12.44 9.73 -0.69
N VAL A 8 11.36 10.26 -1.28
CA VAL A 8 10.81 9.69 -2.51
C VAL A 8 11.87 9.69 -3.63
N PRO A 9 12.19 8.52 -4.23
CA PRO A 9 13.16 8.47 -5.32
C PRO A 9 12.70 9.34 -6.50
N PRO A 10 13.62 10.05 -7.21
CA PRO A 10 13.24 10.98 -8.28
C PRO A 10 12.33 10.40 -9.36
N ARG A 11 12.53 9.11 -9.71
CA ARG A 11 11.67 8.40 -10.67
C ARG A 11 10.21 8.27 -10.23
N TYR A 12 9.93 8.35 -8.94
CA TYR A 12 8.61 8.21 -8.33
C TYR A 12 7.97 9.52 -7.89
N ALA A 13 8.70 10.64 -7.94
CA ALA A 13 8.19 11.94 -7.53
C ALA A 13 6.88 12.31 -8.26
N HIS A 14 6.75 11.94 -9.54
CA HIS A 14 5.56 12.23 -10.33
C HIS A 14 4.31 11.45 -9.89
N LEU A 15 4.49 10.30 -9.20
CA LEU A 15 3.41 9.48 -8.65
C LEU A 15 2.96 9.98 -7.29
N PHE A 16 3.86 10.54 -6.48
CA PHE A 16 3.63 10.90 -5.09
C PHE A 16 2.78 12.18 -4.93
N ARG A 17 1.46 12.03 -5.04
CA ARG A 17 0.47 13.13 -5.03
C ARG A 17 -0.64 12.94 -4.00
N SER A 18 -0.85 11.74 -3.46
CA SER A 18 -1.94 11.38 -2.56
C SER A 18 -1.85 12.14 -1.25
N ARG A 19 -0.64 12.43 -0.76
CA ARG A 19 -0.42 13.28 0.42
C ARG A 19 -1.08 14.65 0.30
N GLN A 20 -1.13 15.22 -0.91
CA GLN A 20 -1.77 16.51 -1.17
C GLN A 20 -3.23 16.35 -1.64
N LYS A 21 -3.49 15.43 -2.57
CA LYS A 21 -4.81 15.27 -3.19
C LYS A 21 -5.86 14.70 -2.25
N ASN A 22 -5.43 13.83 -1.33
CA ASN A 22 -6.28 13.16 -0.36
C ASN A 22 -6.05 13.76 1.04
N ALA A 23 -5.54 14.98 1.11
CA ALA A 23 -5.45 15.72 2.35
C ALA A 23 -6.87 15.97 2.88
N ASP A 24 -7.13 15.52 4.10
CA ASP A 24 -8.30 15.85 4.92
C ASP A 24 -9.70 15.55 4.33
N PRO A 25 -10.13 14.27 4.23
CA PRO A 25 -11.54 13.96 4.02
C PRO A 25 -12.37 14.09 5.31
N GLU A 26 -11.87 13.61 6.46
CA GLU A 26 -12.64 13.49 7.72
C GLU A 26 -11.73 13.50 8.98
N GLY A 27 -10.83 14.48 9.11
CA GLY A 27 -10.10 14.72 10.36
C GLY A 27 -8.91 13.78 10.67
N ARG A 28 -8.43 13.02 9.67
CA ARG A 28 -7.15 12.28 9.76
C ARG A 28 -6.04 12.81 8.86
N ILE A 29 -5.52 13.94 9.33
CA ILE A 29 -4.12 14.28 9.58
C ILE A 29 -3.03 14.15 8.49
N THR A 30 -3.09 15.05 7.49
CA THR A 30 -1.86 15.51 6.80
C THR A 30 -0.84 16.09 7.79
N ALA A 31 -1.32 16.77 8.85
CA ALA A 31 -0.44 17.32 9.89
C ALA A 31 0.26 16.24 10.73
N MET A 32 -0.41 15.18 11.21
CA MET A 32 0.25 14.05 11.90
C MET A 32 1.17 13.30 10.94
N THR A 33 0.83 13.25 9.65
CA THR A 33 1.73 12.65 8.66
C THR A 33 3.04 13.44 8.61
N ARG A 34 2.98 14.78 8.57
CA ARG A 34 4.17 15.64 8.63
C ARG A 34 4.90 15.56 9.97
N GLU A 35 4.18 15.59 11.09
CA GLU A 35 4.76 15.41 12.43
C GLU A 35 5.45 14.05 12.56
N LEU A 36 4.87 13.00 11.97
CA LEU A 36 5.46 11.67 11.92
C LEU A 36 6.71 11.66 11.04
N GLU A 37 6.70 12.33 9.88
CA GLU A 37 7.89 12.48 9.03
C GLU A 37 9.01 13.22 9.76
N GLU A 38 8.68 14.29 10.49
CA GLU A 38 9.62 15.05 11.33
C GLU A 38 10.20 14.18 12.46
N LEU A 39 9.34 13.40 13.15
CA LEU A 39 9.75 12.50 14.22
C LEU A 39 10.65 11.36 13.72
N ILE A 40 10.36 10.83 12.53
CA ILE A 40 11.18 9.80 11.89
C ILE A 40 12.57 10.38 11.56
N GLY A 41 12.63 11.64 11.09
CA GLY A 41 13.88 12.35 10.83
C GLY A 41 14.81 11.60 9.89
N GLU A 42 16.08 11.47 10.27
CA GLU A 42 17.12 10.76 9.48
C GLU A 42 16.80 9.26 9.29
N THR A 43 15.93 8.68 10.11
CA THR A 43 15.47 7.30 9.94
C THR A 43 14.73 7.12 8.61
N ALA A 44 14.22 8.20 8.01
CA ALA A 44 13.45 8.15 6.77
C ALA A 44 14.24 7.60 5.58
N SER A 45 15.56 7.81 5.57
CA SER A 45 16.46 7.29 4.53
C SER A 45 17.01 5.90 4.83
N THR A 46 16.64 5.30 5.97
CA THR A 46 17.16 3.99 6.36
C THR A 46 16.33 2.85 5.76
N PRO A 47 16.93 1.65 5.60
CA PRO A 47 16.19 0.46 5.19
C PRO A 47 15.16 -0.01 6.24
N TRP A 48 15.22 0.51 7.46
CA TRP A 48 14.26 0.19 8.53
C TRP A 48 12.92 0.89 8.35
N LEU A 49 12.88 2.04 7.66
CA LEU A 49 11.62 2.63 7.24
C LEU A 49 11.10 1.98 5.95
N SER A 50 12.00 1.79 4.97
CA SER A 50 11.58 1.43 3.61
C SER A 50 12.55 0.48 2.92
N PRO A 51 12.07 -0.62 2.31
CA PRO A 51 12.92 -1.54 1.57
C PRO A 51 13.55 -0.90 0.32
N ILE A 52 12.98 0.20 -0.20
CA ILE A 52 13.56 0.91 -1.34
C ILE A 52 14.90 1.58 -1.01
N ASN A 53 15.19 1.78 0.29
CA ASN A 53 16.43 2.34 0.80
C ASN A 53 17.51 1.27 1.00
N LEU A 54 17.24 -0.01 0.72
CA LEU A 54 18.23 -1.08 0.83
C LEU A 54 19.39 -0.82 -0.15
N ALA A 55 20.61 -0.76 0.41
CA ALA A 55 21.85 -0.66 -0.37
C ALA A 55 22.29 -2.04 -0.91
N LEU A 56 21.39 -2.71 -1.64
CA LEU A 56 21.60 -4.01 -2.25
C LEU A 56 21.26 -3.97 -3.74
N SER A 57 21.87 -4.84 -4.54
CA SER A 57 21.47 -4.98 -5.94
C SER A 57 20.05 -5.55 -6.06
N THR A 58 19.36 -5.26 -7.17
CA THR A 58 18.02 -5.81 -7.44
C THR A 58 18.00 -7.34 -7.40
N ALA A 59 19.09 -8.00 -7.82
CA ALA A 59 19.23 -9.45 -7.77
C ALA A 59 19.39 -10.00 -6.34
N GLU A 60 20.07 -9.28 -5.45
CA GLU A 60 20.19 -9.66 -4.04
C GLU A 60 18.87 -9.49 -3.30
N ILE A 61 18.18 -8.37 -3.54
CA ILE A 61 16.84 -8.13 -2.98
C ILE A 61 15.87 -9.21 -3.44
N ALA A 62 15.81 -9.48 -4.75
CA ALA A 62 14.92 -10.49 -5.31
C ALA A 62 15.15 -11.90 -4.71
N ARG A 63 16.41 -12.27 -4.44
CA ARG A 63 16.76 -13.58 -3.86
C ARG A 63 16.18 -13.79 -2.46
N GLY A 64 16.09 -12.73 -1.67
CA GLY A 64 15.55 -12.78 -0.30
C GLY A 64 14.06 -12.43 -0.22
N HIS A 65 13.42 -12.06 -1.33
CA HIS A 65 12.07 -11.53 -1.35
C HIS A 65 11.02 -12.60 -1.74
N PRO A 66 9.79 -12.55 -1.19
CA PRO A 66 8.71 -13.41 -1.63
C PRO A 66 8.46 -13.33 -3.15
N PRO A 67 8.18 -14.46 -3.83
CA PRO A 67 8.01 -14.48 -5.29
C PRO A 67 6.67 -13.87 -5.74
N LYS A 68 5.69 -13.72 -4.84
CA LYS A 68 4.42 -13.07 -5.11
C LYS A 68 4.08 -12.09 -3.99
N VAL A 69 3.68 -10.88 -4.35
CA VAL A 69 3.14 -9.89 -3.42
C VAL A 69 1.84 -9.34 -3.97
N TYR A 70 0.82 -9.33 -3.11
CA TYR A 70 -0.44 -8.65 -3.36
C TYR A 70 -0.59 -7.50 -2.39
N SER A 71 -0.96 -6.33 -2.90
CA SER A 71 -1.30 -5.17 -2.09
C SER A 71 -2.58 -4.52 -2.59
N TYR A 72 -3.25 -3.77 -1.74
CA TYR A 72 -4.31 -2.88 -2.16
C TYR A 72 -4.28 -1.61 -1.32
N ALA A 73 -4.80 -0.52 -1.88
CA ALA A 73 -4.88 0.76 -1.22
C ALA A 73 -6.24 1.41 -1.47
N GLY A 74 -6.66 2.27 -0.56
CA GLY A 74 -7.81 3.14 -0.78
C GLY A 74 -7.48 4.29 -1.74
N GLY A 75 -8.41 4.62 -2.62
CA GLY A 75 -8.29 5.76 -3.55
C GLY A 75 -8.25 7.10 -2.81
N LEU A 76 -8.92 7.17 -1.67
CA LEU A 76 -8.98 8.31 -0.75
C LEU A 76 -7.90 8.26 0.36
N ASP A 77 -7.01 7.27 0.34
CA ASP A 77 -5.95 7.14 1.35
C ASP A 77 -4.81 8.14 1.07
N PRO A 78 -4.39 9.00 2.03
CA PRO A 78 -3.18 9.80 1.87
C PRO A 78 -1.93 8.95 1.58
N PHE A 79 -1.90 7.69 2.03
CA PHE A 79 -0.88 6.65 1.80
C PHE A 79 -1.04 5.83 0.52
N ARG A 80 -2.00 6.18 -0.36
CA ARG A 80 -2.24 5.46 -1.62
C ARG A 80 -0.96 5.28 -2.44
N ASP A 81 -0.20 6.36 -2.64
CA ASP A 81 0.92 6.32 -3.57
C ASP A 81 2.12 5.53 -3.03
N ASP A 82 2.21 5.30 -1.72
CA ASP A 82 3.18 4.35 -1.16
C ASP A 82 2.95 2.94 -1.74
N CYS A 83 1.69 2.50 -1.81
CA CYS A 83 1.34 1.21 -2.38
C CYS A 83 1.62 1.15 -3.88
N VAL A 84 1.35 2.24 -4.61
CA VAL A 84 1.64 2.36 -6.05
C VAL A 84 3.13 2.27 -6.30
N ILE A 85 3.93 3.05 -5.57
CA ILE A 85 5.39 3.08 -5.67
C ILE A 85 5.99 1.72 -5.31
N TYR A 86 5.48 1.08 -4.27
CA TYR A 86 5.95 -0.23 -3.85
C TYR A 86 5.70 -1.28 -4.93
N ASN A 87 4.49 -1.28 -5.51
CA ASN A 87 4.15 -2.21 -6.58
C ASN A 87 5.02 -2.01 -7.83
N ASP A 88 5.31 -0.77 -8.22
CA ASP A 88 6.23 -0.50 -9.33
C ASP A 88 7.66 -0.96 -9.01
N TRP A 89 8.16 -0.64 -7.81
CA TRP A 89 9.49 -1.06 -7.35
C TRP A 89 9.64 -2.59 -7.36
N LEU A 90 8.63 -3.32 -6.83
CA LEU A 90 8.59 -4.77 -6.84
C LEU A 90 8.53 -5.35 -8.26
N SER A 91 7.84 -4.70 -9.18
CA SER A 91 7.74 -5.14 -10.58
C SER A 91 9.08 -5.07 -11.32
N GLY A 92 10.02 -4.27 -10.82
CA GLY A 92 11.41 -4.22 -11.29
C GLY A 92 12.31 -5.33 -10.74
N LEU A 93 11.86 -6.12 -9.76
CA LEU A 93 12.66 -7.18 -9.15
C LEU A 93 12.56 -8.50 -9.96
N PRO A 94 13.70 -9.11 -10.34
CA PRO A 94 13.68 -10.37 -11.08
C PRO A 94 12.94 -11.48 -10.34
N GLY A 95 11.98 -12.14 -10.99
CA GLY A 95 11.26 -13.28 -10.42
C GLY A 95 10.20 -12.93 -9.38
N VAL A 96 10.03 -11.64 -9.04
CA VAL A 96 8.93 -11.19 -8.17
C VAL A 96 7.73 -10.81 -9.03
N LYS A 97 6.57 -11.38 -8.71
CA LYS A 97 5.29 -10.98 -9.28
C LYS A 97 4.59 -10.06 -8.28
N SER A 98 4.25 -8.86 -8.71
CA SER A 98 3.48 -7.91 -7.91
C SER A 98 2.11 -7.71 -8.52
N ARG A 99 1.07 -7.66 -7.68
CA ARG A 99 -0.28 -7.27 -8.08
C ARG A 99 -0.82 -6.27 -7.07
N MET A 100 -1.34 -5.16 -7.57
CA MET A 100 -1.94 -4.12 -6.77
C MET A 100 -3.37 -3.84 -7.21
N ARG A 101 -4.26 -3.58 -6.25
CA ARG A 101 -5.63 -3.12 -6.52
C ARG A 101 -5.88 -1.78 -5.85
N LEU A 102 -6.46 -0.84 -6.59
CA LEU A 102 -6.93 0.43 -6.03
C LEU A 102 -8.43 0.32 -5.74
N LEU A 103 -8.83 0.70 -4.52
CA LEU A 103 -10.22 0.71 -4.08
C LEU A 103 -10.68 2.18 -4.03
N GLU A 104 -11.22 2.68 -5.15
CA GLU A 104 -11.39 4.12 -5.40
C GLU A 104 -12.08 4.89 -4.26
N ASP A 105 -13.15 4.32 -3.70
CA ASP A 105 -13.99 4.98 -2.69
C ASP A 105 -13.57 4.67 -1.24
N GLU A 106 -12.48 3.93 -1.03
CA GLU A 106 -12.03 3.54 0.30
C GLU A 106 -10.95 4.50 0.83
N ASN A 107 -11.01 4.78 2.14
CA ASN A 107 -10.00 5.56 2.86
C ASN A 107 -9.01 4.67 3.62
N HIS A 108 -8.01 5.29 4.25
CA HIS A 108 -6.97 4.57 5.02
C HIS A 108 -7.52 3.62 6.08
N THR A 109 -8.65 3.99 6.68
CA THR A 109 -9.21 3.31 7.86
C THR A 109 -10.47 2.49 7.55
N GLY A 110 -10.80 2.31 6.26
CA GLY A 110 -11.96 1.54 5.81
C GLY A 110 -11.93 0.07 6.27
N TRP A 111 -10.77 -0.46 6.67
CA TRP A 111 -10.67 -1.82 7.21
C TRP A 111 -10.90 -1.93 8.72
N VAL A 112 -10.86 -0.83 9.48
CA VAL A 112 -10.76 -0.88 10.96
C VAL A 112 -11.71 0.08 11.71
N THR A 113 -12.57 0.84 11.01
CA THR A 113 -13.36 1.93 11.64
C THR A 113 -14.84 1.60 11.79
N LEU A 114 -15.35 1.62 13.02
CA LEU A 114 -16.78 1.47 13.30
C LEU A 114 -17.60 2.71 12.83
N PRO A 115 -18.87 2.55 12.42
CA PRO A 115 -19.70 1.34 12.53
C PRO A 115 -19.59 0.37 11.33
N ILE A 116 -19.76 -0.92 11.62
CA ILE A 116 -19.99 -1.97 10.62
C ILE A 116 -21.35 -1.70 9.96
N PRO A 117 -21.51 -1.78 8.62
CA PRO A 117 -20.59 -2.36 7.62
C PRO A 117 -19.79 -1.33 6.80
N ALA A 118 -19.70 -0.06 7.25
CA ALA A 118 -18.88 0.93 6.55
C ALA A 118 -17.40 0.51 6.58
N CYS A 119 -16.95 -0.09 7.70
CA CYS A 119 -15.78 -0.96 7.68
C CYS A 119 -16.12 -2.38 7.24
N HIS A 120 -15.23 -3.00 6.47
CA HIS A 120 -15.44 -4.31 5.83
C HIS A 120 -16.52 -4.31 4.74
N SER A 121 -16.52 -3.27 3.90
CA SER A 121 -17.32 -3.24 2.67
C SER A 121 -17.12 -4.51 1.84
N ARG A 122 -18.12 -4.87 1.02
CA ARG A 122 -17.99 -6.01 0.11
C ARG A 122 -16.75 -5.84 -0.79
N THR A 123 -16.50 -4.62 -1.27
CA THR A 123 -15.32 -4.25 -2.07
C THR A 123 -14.00 -4.63 -1.40
N ILE A 124 -13.84 -4.30 -0.12
CA ILE A 124 -12.66 -4.65 0.67
C ILE A 124 -12.53 -6.17 0.83
N LYS A 125 -13.63 -6.86 1.16
CA LYS A 125 -13.63 -8.31 1.36
C LYS A 125 -13.26 -9.05 0.07
N GLU A 126 -13.85 -8.66 -1.05
CA GLU A 126 -13.54 -9.21 -2.38
C GLU A 126 -12.09 -8.95 -2.76
N ALA A 127 -11.57 -7.73 -2.53
CA ALA A 127 -10.18 -7.41 -2.80
C ALA A 127 -9.21 -8.29 -1.98
N THR A 128 -9.53 -8.57 -0.72
CA THR A 128 -8.75 -9.47 0.13
C THR A 128 -8.80 -10.91 -0.37
N LEU A 129 -9.99 -11.43 -0.67
CA LEU A 129 -10.17 -12.79 -1.16
C LEU A 129 -9.51 -13.01 -2.53
N ASP A 130 -9.64 -12.05 -3.45
CA ASP A 130 -8.95 -12.07 -4.74
C ASP A 130 -7.42 -12.10 -4.57
N GLY A 131 -6.91 -11.34 -3.61
CA GLY A 131 -5.49 -11.33 -3.26
C GLY A 131 -4.99 -12.67 -2.74
N MET A 132 -5.69 -13.22 -1.74
CA MET A 132 -5.38 -14.52 -1.16
C MET A 132 -5.45 -15.64 -2.21
N ALA A 133 -6.52 -15.66 -3.01
CA ALA A 133 -6.71 -16.59 -4.10
C ALA A 133 -5.54 -16.57 -5.10
N TRP A 134 -5.12 -15.36 -5.53
CA TRP A 134 -4.00 -15.18 -6.44
C TRP A 134 -2.64 -15.62 -5.85
N LEU A 135 -2.39 -15.30 -4.57
CA LEU A 135 -1.18 -15.71 -3.86
C LEU A 135 -1.10 -17.23 -3.80
N LEU A 136 -2.18 -17.89 -3.38
CA LEU A 136 -2.29 -19.34 -3.21
C LEU A 136 -2.47 -20.12 -4.51
N GLY A 137 -2.82 -19.45 -5.62
CA GLY A 137 -3.09 -20.11 -6.89
C GLY A 137 -4.39 -20.91 -6.89
N VAL A 138 -5.39 -20.43 -6.16
CA VAL A 138 -6.73 -21.03 -6.07
C VAL A 138 -7.77 -20.00 -6.53
N GLU A 139 -8.99 -20.45 -6.78
CA GLU A 139 -10.15 -19.59 -7.01
C GLU A 139 -11.06 -19.60 -5.76
N TRP A 140 -11.88 -18.57 -5.62
CA TRP A 140 -12.88 -18.47 -4.56
C TRP A 140 -14.26 -18.18 -5.16
N ASP A 141 -15.32 -18.56 -4.43
CA ASP A 141 -16.70 -18.40 -4.90
C ASP A 141 -17.18 -16.95 -4.82
N LYS A 142 -17.18 -16.27 -5.97
CA LYS A 142 -17.59 -14.85 -6.11
C LYS A 142 -19.10 -14.62 -5.98
N GLU A 143 -19.90 -15.66 -6.18
CA GLU A 143 -21.37 -15.61 -6.08
C GLU A 143 -21.84 -15.72 -4.64
N ARG A 144 -20.92 -15.99 -3.69
CA ARG A 144 -21.24 -16.10 -2.28
C ARG A 144 -21.87 -14.78 -1.78
N THR A 145 -23.07 -14.90 -1.23
CA THR A 145 -23.84 -13.76 -0.70
C THR A 145 -23.23 -13.26 0.62
N GLU A 146 -22.77 -14.18 1.47
CA GLU A 146 -22.15 -13.89 2.77
C GLU A 146 -20.64 -14.12 2.74
N LEU A 147 -19.87 -13.03 2.83
CA LEU A 147 -18.40 -13.10 2.90
C LEU A 147 -17.91 -13.19 4.36
N PRO A 148 -16.76 -13.84 4.61
CA PRO A 148 -16.15 -13.91 5.95
C PRO A 148 -16.06 -12.54 6.64
N TRP A 149 -16.09 -12.56 7.97
CA TRP A 149 -15.83 -11.39 8.81
C TRP A 149 -14.34 -11.10 8.86
#